data_AF-A0A379W184-F1
#
_entry.id   AF-A0A379W184-F1
#
_cell.length_a   1.000
_cell.length_b   1.000
_cell.length_c   1.000
_cell.angle_alpha   90.00
_cell.angle_beta   90.00
_cell.angle_gamma   90.00
#
_symmetry.space_group_name_H-M   'P 1'
#
loop_
_entity.id
_entity.type
_entity.pdbx_description
1 polymer ?
#
loop_
_entity_poly.entity_id
_entity_poly.type
_entity_poly.pdbx_seq_one_letter_code
_entity_poly.pdbx_strand_id
1 'polypeptide(L)'
;MVDGRFVAAKPFEQDKYPSKMIAGLPDHVHNAARIRYPMVRVDWMRKGHQSDTSQRGDNRFVRVSWDEALDLFYQELERVQKTYGPSALLTASGWQSTGMFHNASGMLARAIALHGNSVSTGGDYSTGAAQVILPRVVGSMEVYEQQTSWPLVLQNSKTIVLWGSDMVKNQQANWWCPDHDVYQYYEQLKEKVASGAISVISIDPVVTSTHDYLGRDKVKHIAINPQTDVPLQLALAHTLYSEKLYDKNFLDNYCVGFDQFLPYLLARKMDSPKMLPGRKNCAVLTPTPSARWRGRWRATERKSSLAGACNVCSMANSGHGWSSCWRQCWARLVYRAAALVLAGTTTAPGRLAVKGSF
;
A
#
# COMPACT_ATOMS: atom_id res chain seq x y z
N MET A 1 25.91 -16.35 -18.56
CA MET A 1 26.31 -15.61 -19.78
C MET A 1 26.73 -16.62 -20.82
N VAL A 2 26.38 -16.42 -22.09
CA VAL A 2 26.90 -17.20 -23.22
C VAL A 2 27.45 -16.18 -24.21
N ASP A 3 28.71 -16.31 -24.61
CA ASP A 3 29.40 -15.39 -25.53
C ASP A 3 29.26 -13.90 -25.13
N GLY A 4 29.40 -13.61 -23.83
CA GLY A 4 29.27 -12.25 -23.29
C GLY A 4 27.83 -11.71 -23.25
N ARG A 5 26.82 -12.50 -23.64
CA ARG A 5 25.40 -12.12 -23.59
C ARG A 5 24.71 -12.68 -22.36
N PHE A 6 23.84 -11.88 -21.76
CA PHE A 6 22.97 -12.31 -20.68
C PHE A 6 21.74 -13.03 -21.24
N VAL A 7 21.75 -14.36 -21.15
CA VAL A 7 20.75 -15.23 -21.79
C VAL A 7 19.71 -15.79 -20.81
N ALA A 8 20.03 -15.88 -19.53
CA ALA A 8 19.14 -16.40 -18.50
C ALA A 8 19.63 -15.98 -17.11
N ALA A 9 18.69 -15.74 -16.21
CA ALA A 9 18.92 -15.72 -14.77
C ALA A 9 18.41 -17.02 -14.14
N LYS A 10 19.12 -17.52 -13.15
CA LYS A 10 18.68 -18.62 -12.30
C LYS A 10 18.28 -18.06 -10.93
N PRO A 11 17.23 -18.60 -10.30
CA PRO A 11 16.92 -18.29 -8.92
C PRO A 11 18.13 -18.50 -8.01
N PHE A 12 18.19 -17.70 -6.94
CA PHE A 12 19.14 -17.95 -5.87
C PHE A 12 18.78 -19.29 -5.18
N GLU A 13 19.77 -20.11 -4.90
CA GLU A 13 19.58 -21.51 -4.46
C GLU A 13 18.84 -21.67 -3.12
N GLN A 14 18.85 -20.64 -2.27
CA GLN A 14 18.13 -20.63 -0.99
C GLN A 14 16.70 -20.11 -1.12
N ASP A 15 16.35 -19.44 -2.23
CA ASP A 15 15.00 -18.98 -2.50
C ASP A 15 14.14 -20.16 -2.97
N LYS A 16 13.26 -20.63 -2.07
CA LYS A 16 12.33 -21.74 -2.33
C LYS A 16 11.11 -21.32 -3.14
N TYR A 17 10.84 -20.02 -3.26
CA TYR A 17 9.62 -19.48 -3.87
C TYR A 17 9.93 -18.39 -4.92
N PRO A 18 10.77 -18.69 -5.93
CA PRO A 18 11.21 -17.66 -6.86
C PRO A 18 10.06 -17.18 -7.76
N SER A 19 10.05 -15.87 -8.03
CA SER A 19 9.08 -15.31 -8.96
C SER A 19 9.35 -15.77 -10.40
N LYS A 20 8.27 -16.09 -11.12
CA LYS A 20 8.31 -16.42 -12.55
C LYS A 20 8.81 -15.25 -13.41
N MET A 21 8.77 -14.02 -12.90
CA MET A 21 9.26 -12.82 -13.59
C MET A 21 10.77 -12.87 -13.90
N ILE A 22 11.54 -13.71 -13.18
CA ILE A 22 12.98 -13.87 -13.40
C ILE A 22 13.32 -14.29 -14.85
N ALA A 23 12.42 -15.00 -15.52
CA ALA A 23 12.57 -15.43 -16.91
C ALA A 23 12.61 -14.24 -17.89
N GLY A 24 12.03 -13.10 -17.54
CA GLY A 24 12.00 -11.88 -18.36
C GLY A 24 13.24 -10.99 -18.24
N LEU A 25 14.18 -11.30 -17.33
CA LEU A 25 15.36 -10.44 -17.11
C LEU A 25 16.26 -10.28 -18.35
N PRO A 26 16.55 -11.33 -19.15
CA PRO A 26 17.31 -11.17 -20.39
C PRO A 26 16.67 -10.18 -21.36
N ASP A 27 15.34 -10.26 -21.51
CA ASP A 27 14.58 -9.35 -22.38
C ASP A 27 14.60 -7.93 -21.82
N HIS A 28 14.58 -7.74 -20.49
CA HIS A 28 14.72 -6.43 -19.89
C HIS A 28 16.03 -5.72 -20.29
N VAL A 29 17.12 -6.48 -20.45
CA VAL A 29 18.43 -5.94 -20.87
C VAL A 29 18.51 -5.72 -22.38
N HIS A 30 17.94 -6.64 -23.18
CA HIS A 30 18.22 -6.76 -24.61
C HIS A 30 17.05 -6.41 -25.56
N ASN A 31 15.89 -6.01 -25.04
CA ASN A 31 14.72 -5.71 -25.87
C ASN A 31 14.94 -4.55 -26.87
N ALA A 32 14.07 -4.48 -27.87
CA ALA A 32 14.12 -3.48 -28.94
C ALA A 32 13.90 -2.04 -28.47
N ALA A 33 13.22 -1.86 -27.32
CA ALA A 33 12.93 -0.56 -26.72
C ALA A 33 14.08 0.01 -25.87
N ARG A 34 15.24 -0.66 -25.83
CA ARG A 34 16.45 -0.16 -25.16
C ARG A 34 16.88 1.20 -25.76
N ILE A 35 17.05 2.20 -24.88
CA ILE A 35 17.66 3.48 -25.24
C ILE A 35 19.14 3.22 -25.58
N ARG A 36 19.52 3.45 -26.84
CA ARG A 36 20.85 3.11 -27.38
C ARG A 36 21.87 4.23 -27.20
N TYR A 37 21.43 5.48 -27.34
CA TYR A 37 22.29 6.67 -27.37
C TYR A 37 21.57 7.87 -26.71
N PRO A 38 22.29 8.92 -26.31
CA PRO A 38 21.68 10.22 -26.01
C PRO A 38 20.91 10.77 -27.21
N MET A 39 19.73 11.32 -26.94
CA MET A 39 18.82 11.84 -27.96
C MET A 39 18.21 13.16 -27.50
N VAL A 40 17.99 14.09 -28.43
CA VAL A 40 17.33 15.38 -28.18
C VAL A 40 16.13 15.52 -29.11
N ARG A 41 15.00 16.01 -28.59
CA ARG A 41 13.80 16.26 -29.40
C ARG A 41 14.10 17.29 -30.51
N VAL A 42 13.64 17.03 -31.73
CA VAL A 42 14.00 17.82 -32.93
C VAL A 42 13.84 19.34 -32.73
N ASP A 43 12.68 19.80 -32.27
CA ASP A 43 12.45 21.25 -32.16
C ASP A 43 13.19 21.88 -30.97
N TRP A 44 13.46 21.10 -29.91
CA TRP A 44 14.34 21.55 -28.83
C TRP A 44 15.77 21.76 -29.33
N MET A 45 16.28 20.84 -30.16
CA MET A 45 17.62 20.97 -30.74
C MET A 45 17.77 22.24 -31.60
N ARG A 46 16.68 22.71 -32.23
CA ARG A 46 16.70 23.90 -33.10
C ARG A 46 16.52 25.22 -32.36
N LYS A 47 15.70 25.24 -31.30
CA LYS A 47 15.22 26.47 -30.67
C LYS A 47 15.44 26.54 -29.15
N GLY A 48 16.00 25.49 -28.56
CA GLY A 48 16.19 25.36 -27.11
C GLY A 48 14.90 25.65 -26.34
N HIS A 49 15.00 26.51 -25.33
CA HIS A 49 13.88 26.94 -24.48
C HIS A 49 12.75 27.69 -25.23
N GLN A 50 12.96 28.11 -26.49
CA GLN A 50 11.94 28.74 -27.35
C GLN A 50 11.21 27.75 -28.27
N SER A 51 11.44 26.44 -28.06
CA SER A 51 10.79 25.40 -28.85
C SER A 51 9.28 25.29 -28.59
N ASP A 52 8.56 24.83 -29.61
CA ASP A 52 7.14 24.53 -29.54
C ASP A 52 6.91 23.30 -28.65
N THR A 53 6.26 23.52 -27.52
CA THR A 53 6.01 22.49 -26.50
C THR A 53 4.85 21.57 -26.87
N SER A 54 3.97 21.98 -27.80
CA SER A 54 2.84 21.16 -28.26
C SER A 54 3.28 19.93 -29.05
N GLN A 55 4.51 19.92 -29.57
CA GLN A 55 5.09 18.81 -30.32
C GLN A 55 5.67 17.70 -29.41
N ARG A 56 5.64 17.86 -28.08
CA ARG A 56 6.09 16.80 -27.16
C ARG A 56 5.16 15.58 -27.28
N GLY A 57 5.73 14.41 -27.62
CA GLY A 57 4.99 13.16 -27.81
C GLY A 57 4.92 12.67 -29.26
N ASP A 58 5.44 13.44 -30.22
CA ASP A 58 5.46 13.08 -31.65
C ASP A 58 6.56 12.07 -32.05
N ASN A 59 7.35 11.59 -31.07
CA ASN A 59 8.44 10.62 -31.22
C ASN A 59 9.58 10.99 -32.18
N ARG A 60 9.80 12.28 -32.48
CA ARG A 60 10.91 12.72 -33.33
C ARG A 60 12.11 13.21 -32.51
N PHE A 61 13.23 12.50 -32.66
CA PHE A 61 14.48 12.78 -31.95
C PHE A 61 15.69 12.78 -32.89
N VAL A 62 16.73 13.53 -32.51
CA VAL A 62 18.04 13.56 -33.14
C VAL A 62 19.04 12.93 -32.18
N ARG A 63 19.93 12.07 -32.70
CA ARG A 63 21.04 11.49 -31.94
C ARG A 63 22.12 12.55 -31.75
N VAL A 64 22.65 12.65 -30.54
CA VAL A 64 23.76 13.56 -30.19
C VAL A 64 24.88 12.81 -29.48
N SER A 65 26.04 13.47 -29.31
CA SER A 65 27.12 12.93 -28.48
C SER A 65 26.78 13.04 -26.99
N TRP A 66 27.55 12.36 -26.14
CA TRP A 66 27.41 12.52 -24.69
C TRP A 66 27.79 13.93 -24.23
N ASP A 67 28.87 14.49 -24.76
CA ASP A 67 29.34 15.84 -24.42
C ASP A 67 28.26 16.88 -24.73
N GLU A 68 27.65 16.78 -25.92
CA GLU A 68 26.58 17.70 -26.34
C GLU A 68 25.33 17.56 -25.46
N ALA A 69 24.94 16.34 -25.10
CA ALA A 69 23.80 16.12 -24.20
C ALA A 69 24.05 16.68 -22.80
N LEU A 70 25.28 16.53 -22.27
CA LEU A 70 25.67 17.03 -20.95
C LEU A 70 25.79 18.55 -20.93
N ASP A 71 26.34 19.16 -21.99
CA ASP A 71 26.41 20.61 -22.15
C ASP A 71 25.02 21.23 -22.20
N LEU A 72 24.10 20.67 -23.01
CA LEU A 72 22.71 21.13 -23.07
C LEU A 72 22.01 21.02 -21.71
N PHE A 73 22.26 19.93 -20.97
CA PHE A 73 21.70 19.75 -19.64
C PHE A 73 22.23 20.79 -18.66
N TYR A 74 23.55 21.00 -18.60
CA TYR A 74 24.17 21.98 -17.73
C TYR A 74 23.73 23.41 -18.03
N GLN A 75 23.68 23.78 -19.32
CA GLN A 75 23.24 25.12 -19.75
C GLN A 75 21.80 25.43 -19.30
N GLU A 76 20.90 24.44 -19.32
CA GLU A 76 19.53 24.64 -18.84
C GLU A 76 19.44 24.73 -17.32
N LEU A 77 20.26 23.97 -16.58
CA LEU A 77 20.37 24.15 -15.13
C LEU A 77 20.82 25.58 -14.80
N GLU A 78 21.86 26.06 -15.47
CA GLU A 78 22.38 27.43 -15.31
C GLU A 78 21.32 28.48 -15.66
N ARG A 79 20.64 28.33 -16.81
CA ARG A 79 19.61 29.26 -17.27
C ARG A 79 18.45 29.35 -16.28
N VAL A 80 17.92 28.21 -15.85
CA VAL A 80 16.77 28.14 -14.93
C VAL A 80 17.14 28.76 -13.58
N GLN A 81 18.29 28.40 -13.02
CA GLN A 81 18.74 28.93 -11.74
C GLN A 81 19.00 30.44 -11.79
N LYS A 82 19.68 30.95 -12.82
CA LYS A 82 19.97 32.40 -12.94
C LYS A 82 18.73 33.25 -13.21
N THR A 83 17.77 32.72 -13.98
CA THR A 83 16.62 33.51 -14.44
C THR A 83 15.45 33.45 -13.48
N TYR A 84 15.19 32.30 -12.86
CA TYR A 84 13.99 32.06 -12.05
C TYR A 84 14.30 31.61 -10.62
N GLY A 85 15.52 31.16 -10.35
CA GLY A 85 15.91 30.63 -9.05
C GLY A 85 15.41 29.21 -8.79
N PRO A 86 15.60 28.72 -7.55
CA PRO A 86 15.46 27.31 -7.22
C PRO A 86 14.02 26.80 -7.24
N SER A 87 13.03 27.68 -7.12
CA SER A 87 11.61 27.32 -7.16
C SER A 87 11.13 26.88 -8.55
N ALA A 88 11.92 27.15 -9.60
CA ALA A 88 11.59 26.80 -10.98
C ALA A 88 12.20 25.45 -11.45
N LEU A 89 12.93 24.75 -10.57
CA LEU A 89 13.52 23.44 -10.86
C LEU A 89 12.87 22.37 -9.99
N LEU A 90 12.31 21.33 -10.61
CA LEU A 90 11.74 20.16 -9.91
C LEU A 90 12.65 18.94 -10.08
N THR A 91 13.01 18.32 -8.95
CA THR A 91 13.75 17.06 -8.92
C THR A 91 12.87 16.00 -8.25
N ALA A 92 12.48 14.96 -9.00
CA ALA A 92 11.64 13.88 -8.48
C ALA A 92 12.07 12.53 -9.09
N SER A 93 11.74 11.44 -8.38
CA SER A 93 12.06 10.07 -8.82
C SER A 93 11.01 9.07 -8.32
N GLY A 94 11.06 7.84 -8.85
CA GLY A 94 10.15 6.76 -8.47
C GLY A 94 10.88 5.44 -8.23
N TRP A 95 10.21 4.33 -8.50
CA TRP A 95 10.82 2.99 -8.42
C TRP A 95 12.06 2.90 -9.32
N GLN A 96 13.16 2.43 -8.75
CA GLN A 96 14.45 2.23 -9.40
C GLN A 96 14.98 0.82 -9.12
N SER A 97 16.11 0.48 -9.71
CA SER A 97 16.82 -0.77 -9.40
C SER A 97 17.48 -0.71 -8.02
N THR A 98 17.60 -1.87 -7.39
CA THR A 98 18.28 -2.01 -6.10
C THR A 98 19.79 -1.79 -6.25
N GLY A 99 20.41 -1.12 -5.28
CA GLY A 99 21.86 -0.90 -5.24
C GLY A 99 22.23 0.20 -4.26
N MET A 100 23.21 -0.07 -3.38
CA MET A 100 23.64 0.91 -2.37
C MET A 100 24.42 2.06 -3.01
N PHE A 101 25.32 1.74 -3.96
CA PHE A 101 26.12 2.72 -4.66
C PHE A 101 25.38 3.31 -5.88
N HIS A 102 24.85 2.45 -6.76
CA HIS A 102 24.13 2.85 -7.97
C HIS A 102 22.66 3.19 -7.71
N ASN A 103 22.42 4.10 -6.76
CA ASN A 103 21.10 4.66 -6.46
C ASN A 103 20.85 5.87 -7.37
N ALA A 104 20.16 5.68 -8.49
CA ALA A 104 19.95 6.72 -9.51
C ALA A 104 19.30 7.98 -8.95
N SER A 105 18.27 7.84 -8.10
CA SER A 105 17.59 8.97 -7.46
C SER A 105 18.52 9.79 -6.56
N GLY A 106 19.31 9.12 -5.71
CA GLY A 106 20.26 9.76 -4.81
C GLY A 106 21.42 10.42 -5.56
N MET A 107 21.92 9.77 -6.62
CA MET A 107 22.97 10.33 -7.48
C MET A 107 22.49 11.57 -8.23
N LEU A 108 21.28 11.54 -8.80
CA LEU A 108 20.66 12.70 -9.45
C LEU A 108 20.46 13.84 -8.45
N ALA A 109 19.86 13.56 -7.29
CA ALA A 109 19.62 14.57 -6.27
C ALA A 109 20.93 15.22 -5.80
N ARG A 110 22.00 14.41 -5.61
CA ARG A 110 23.33 14.92 -5.26
C ARG A 110 23.91 15.81 -6.37
N ALA A 111 23.85 15.38 -7.63
CA ALA A 111 24.38 16.14 -8.74
C ALA A 111 23.68 17.50 -8.90
N ILE A 112 22.34 17.52 -8.81
CA ILE A 112 21.56 18.77 -8.86
C ILE A 112 21.87 19.66 -7.66
N ALA A 113 21.96 19.10 -6.44
CA ALA A 113 22.25 19.87 -5.24
C ALA A 113 23.63 20.54 -5.24
N LEU A 114 24.62 19.96 -5.94
CA LEU A 114 25.94 20.59 -6.14
C LEU A 114 25.88 21.79 -7.10
N HIS A 115 24.87 21.86 -7.97
CA HIS A 115 24.63 22.98 -8.85
C HIS A 115 23.76 24.06 -8.18
N GLY A 116 22.67 23.68 -7.53
CA GLY A 116 21.76 24.62 -6.88
C GLY A 116 20.54 23.96 -6.24
N ASN A 117 19.80 24.73 -5.44
CA ASN A 117 18.59 24.24 -4.78
C ASN A 117 17.48 23.93 -5.80
N SER A 118 16.60 22.99 -5.46
CA SER A 118 15.44 22.62 -6.28
C SER A 118 14.24 22.28 -5.41
N VAL A 119 13.05 22.31 -6.01
CA VAL A 119 11.82 21.79 -5.40
C VAL A 119 11.84 20.26 -5.45
N SER A 120 11.36 19.64 -4.38
CA SER A 120 11.16 18.20 -4.27
C SER A 120 9.70 17.88 -3.95
N THR A 121 9.34 16.60 -4.00
CA THR A 121 8.00 16.10 -3.69
C THR A 121 7.96 15.43 -2.32
N GLY A 122 6.83 15.52 -1.62
CA GLY A 122 6.58 14.81 -0.36
C GLY A 122 5.58 13.68 -0.53
N GLY A 123 5.80 12.58 0.20
CA GLY A 123 4.93 11.40 0.19
C GLY A 123 5.16 10.46 -1.00
N ASP A 124 4.22 9.54 -1.21
CA ASP A 124 4.29 8.55 -2.28
C ASP A 124 2.90 8.17 -2.78
N TYR A 125 2.87 7.54 -3.95
CA TYR A 125 1.64 7.13 -4.62
C TYR A 125 0.97 5.88 -4.02
N SER A 126 1.66 5.16 -3.13
CA SER A 126 1.13 3.96 -2.48
C SER A 126 0.26 4.35 -1.30
N THR A 127 0.73 5.23 -0.41
CA THR A 127 0.12 5.48 0.90
C THR A 127 -0.19 6.94 1.20
N GLY A 128 -0.21 7.80 0.17
CA GLY A 128 -0.40 9.25 0.23
C GLY A 128 -1.36 9.78 1.32
N ALA A 129 -2.58 9.25 1.40
CA ALA A 129 -3.55 9.66 2.41
C ALA A 129 -3.36 8.97 3.77
N ALA A 130 -2.98 7.69 3.78
CA ALA A 130 -2.82 6.90 4.99
C ALA A 130 -1.70 7.42 5.88
N GLN A 131 -0.53 7.72 5.29
CA GLN A 131 0.63 8.23 6.02
C GLN A 131 0.39 9.60 6.69
N VAL A 132 -0.63 10.35 6.24
CA VAL A 132 -1.00 11.64 6.82
C VAL A 132 -1.99 11.49 7.98
N ILE A 133 -2.95 10.57 7.86
CA ILE A 133 -3.99 10.39 8.87
C ILE A 133 -3.54 9.50 10.04
N LEU A 134 -2.77 8.44 9.78
CA LEU A 134 -2.40 7.46 10.81
C LEU A 134 -1.59 8.05 11.97
N PRO A 135 -0.62 8.97 11.76
CA PRO A 135 0.06 9.63 12.87
C PRO A 135 -0.89 10.40 13.81
N ARG A 136 -2.03 10.86 13.29
CA ARG A 136 -3.04 11.59 14.08
C ARG A 136 -3.97 10.67 14.86
N VAL A 137 -4.02 9.37 14.52
CA VAL A 137 -4.94 8.43 15.18
C VAL A 137 -4.20 7.42 16.05
N VAL A 138 -3.09 6.87 15.57
CA VAL A 138 -2.33 5.82 16.28
C VAL A 138 -0.90 6.24 16.62
N GLY A 139 -0.54 7.50 16.35
CA GLY A 139 0.76 8.06 16.74
C GLY A 139 1.94 7.63 15.86
N SER A 140 1.70 6.84 14.81
CA SER A 140 2.75 6.40 13.88
C SER A 140 2.25 6.26 12.43
N MET A 141 3.17 6.08 11.50
CA MET A 141 2.88 5.91 10.07
C MET A 141 2.25 4.54 9.77
N GLU A 142 2.61 3.51 10.53
CA GLU A 142 2.16 2.09 10.49
C GLU A 142 2.41 1.33 9.18
N VAL A 143 2.24 1.97 8.04
CA VAL A 143 2.20 1.32 6.73
C VAL A 143 3.53 0.68 6.33
N TYR A 144 4.64 1.23 6.80
CA TYR A 144 6.00 0.76 6.51
C TYR A 144 6.73 0.20 7.75
N GLU A 145 5.98 -0.16 8.78
CA GLU A 145 6.53 -0.71 10.02
C GLU A 145 6.52 -2.23 10.02
N GLN A 146 7.29 -2.82 10.93
CA GLN A 146 7.28 -4.26 11.12
C GLN A 146 5.95 -4.73 11.70
N GLN A 147 5.45 -5.85 11.19
CA GLN A 147 4.17 -6.43 11.60
C GLN A 147 4.38 -7.55 12.62
N THR A 148 3.30 -7.99 13.28
CA THR A 148 3.32 -9.20 14.12
C THR A 148 3.83 -10.38 13.31
N SER A 149 4.75 -11.16 13.90
CA SER A 149 5.40 -12.26 13.20
C SER A 149 4.40 -13.36 12.79
N TRP A 150 4.62 -13.94 11.60
CA TRP A 150 3.77 -14.99 11.05
C TRP A 150 3.57 -16.20 11.96
N PRO A 151 4.60 -16.72 12.66
CA PRO A 151 4.40 -17.80 13.63
C PRO A 151 3.34 -17.48 14.68
N LEU A 152 3.35 -16.26 15.23
CA LEU A 152 2.37 -15.82 16.23
C LEU A 152 0.97 -15.69 15.62
N VAL A 153 0.87 -15.18 14.39
CA VAL A 153 -0.40 -15.08 13.66
C VAL A 153 -0.99 -16.48 13.45
N LEU A 154 -0.21 -17.43 12.94
CA LEU A 154 -0.64 -18.80 12.65
C LEU A 154 -0.97 -19.61 13.90
N GLN A 155 -0.33 -19.29 15.02
CA GLN A 155 -0.58 -19.96 16.31
C GLN A 155 -1.85 -19.44 16.99
N ASN A 156 -2.10 -18.12 16.95
CA ASN A 156 -3.10 -17.50 17.81
C ASN A 156 -4.40 -17.11 17.10
N SER A 157 -4.38 -16.96 15.77
CA SER A 157 -5.56 -16.51 15.03
C SER A 157 -6.56 -17.63 14.80
N LYS A 158 -7.85 -17.33 14.93
CA LYS A 158 -8.97 -18.20 14.54
C LYS A 158 -9.63 -17.75 13.24
N THR A 159 -9.65 -16.44 13.02
CA THR A 159 -10.09 -15.87 11.74
C THR A 159 -9.06 -14.88 11.23
N ILE A 160 -8.75 -14.96 9.93
CA ILE A 160 -7.97 -13.96 9.21
C ILE A 160 -8.89 -13.24 8.23
N VAL A 161 -8.98 -11.92 8.35
CA VAL A 161 -9.70 -11.08 7.39
C VAL A 161 -8.68 -10.46 6.42
N LEU A 162 -8.92 -10.65 5.12
CA LEU A 162 -8.17 -10.06 4.01
C LEU A 162 -9.03 -8.94 3.42
N TRP A 163 -8.76 -7.69 3.80
CA TRP A 163 -9.55 -6.54 3.35
C TRP A 163 -8.81 -5.80 2.23
N GLY A 164 -9.30 -5.94 1.00
CA GLY A 164 -8.70 -5.33 -0.19
C GLY A 164 -7.23 -5.71 -0.41
N SER A 165 -6.88 -6.98 -0.17
CA SER A 165 -5.49 -7.46 -0.10
C SER A 165 -5.29 -8.72 -0.95
N ASP A 166 -4.24 -8.72 -1.78
CA ASP A 166 -3.79 -9.89 -2.56
C ASP A 166 -2.32 -10.20 -2.25
N MET A 167 -2.10 -10.94 -1.17
CA MET A 167 -0.81 -11.21 -0.55
C MET A 167 0.10 -12.07 -1.44
N VAL A 168 -0.44 -13.11 -2.06
CA VAL A 168 0.32 -14.04 -2.92
C VAL A 168 0.91 -13.30 -4.12
N LYS A 169 0.14 -12.38 -4.70
CA LYS A 169 0.57 -11.60 -5.86
C LYS A 169 1.59 -10.52 -5.47
N ASN A 170 1.27 -9.73 -4.44
CA ASN A 170 1.96 -8.46 -4.20
C ASN A 170 3.29 -8.62 -3.45
N GLN A 171 3.56 -9.79 -2.87
CA GLN A 171 4.81 -10.09 -2.16
C GLN A 171 5.93 -10.63 -3.08
N GLN A 172 5.72 -10.65 -4.40
CA GLN A 172 6.72 -11.08 -5.38
C GLN A 172 7.80 -10.03 -5.67
N ALA A 173 7.62 -8.79 -5.21
CA ALA A 173 8.61 -7.74 -5.33
C ALA A 173 8.67 -6.93 -4.04
N ASN A 174 9.81 -6.29 -3.81
CA ASN A 174 10.06 -5.48 -2.64
C ASN A 174 10.97 -4.31 -3.03
N TRP A 175 11.07 -3.30 -2.15
CA TRP A 175 11.98 -2.17 -2.31
C TRP A 175 13.44 -2.60 -2.34
N TRP A 176 13.76 -3.64 -1.55
CA TRP A 176 15.04 -4.35 -1.59
C TRP A 176 14.89 -5.69 -2.30
N CYS A 177 15.98 -6.46 -2.41
CA CYS A 177 15.88 -7.84 -2.89
C CYS A 177 14.93 -8.62 -1.95
N PRO A 178 13.80 -9.15 -2.46
CA PRO A 178 12.88 -9.91 -1.63
C PRO A 178 13.53 -11.23 -1.20
N ASP A 179 13.28 -11.63 0.05
CA ASP A 179 13.70 -12.92 0.61
C ASP A 179 12.73 -14.06 0.27
N HIS A 180 11.47 -13.74 -0.04
CA HIS A 180 10.37 -14.68 -0.33
C HIS A 180 10.06 -15.68 0.79
N ASP A 181 10.69 -15.55 1.97
CA ASP A 181 10.45 -16.39 3.13
C ASP A 181 8.99 -16.34 3.62
N VAL A 182 8.24 -15.29 3.26
CA VAL A 182 6.83 -15.17 3.62
C VAL A 182 5.96 -16.29 3.04
N TYR A 183 6.33 -16.85 1.88
CA TYR A 183 5.53 -17.86 1.19
C TYR A 183 5.48 -19.19 1.94
N GLN A 184 6.49 -19.53 2.75
CA GLN A 184 6.45 -20.72 3.61
C GLN A 184 5.32 -20.63 4.65
N TYR A 185 5.02 -19.42 5.13
CA TYR A 185 3.91 -19.20 6.05
C TYR A 185 2.55 -19.22 5.34
N TYR A 186 2.52 -18.93 4.03
CA TYR A 186 1.30 -19.05 3.23
C TYR A 186 0.94 -20.52 2.96
N GLU A 187 1.93 -21.40 2.80
CA GLU A 187 1.70 -22.85 2.76
C GLU A 187 1.11 -23.35 4.09
N GLN A 188 1.70 -22.98 5.23
CA GLN A 188 1.16 -23.31 6.55
C GLN A 188 -0.25 -22.73 6.77
N LEU A 189 -0.49 -21.50 6.29
CA LEU A 189 -1.83 -20.91 6.32
C LEU A 189 -2.82 -21.75 5.51
N LYS A 190 -2.44 -22.16 4.29
CA LYS A 190 -3.28 -22.98 3.42
C LYS A 190 -3.66 -24.30 4.10
N GLU A 191 -2.74 -24.97 4.78
CA GLU A 191 -3.01 -26.19 5.54
C GLU A 191 -4.00 -25.93 6.70
N LYS A 192 -3.82 -24.83 7.44
CA LYS A 192 -4.72 -24.43 8.54
C LYS A 192 -6.12 -24.05 8.04
N VAL A 193 -6.21 -23.47 6.85
CA VAL A 193 -7.48 -23.17 6.18
C VAL A 193 -8.15 -24.46 5.70
N ALA A 194 -7.40 -25.38 5.09
CA ALA A 194 -7.92 -26.65 4.60
C ALA A 194 -8.47 -27.53 5.73
N SER A 195 -7.79 -27.55 6.88
CA SER A 195 -8.22 -28.27 8.10
C SER A 195 -9.33 -27.54 8.89
N GLY A 196 -9.67 -26.30 8.53
CA GLY A 196 -10.64 -25.48 9.26
C GLY A 196 -10.13 -24.89 10.58
N ALA A 197 -8.84 -25.05 10.90
CA ALA A 197 -8.22 -24.47 12.09
C ALA A 197 -8.19 -22.93 12.06
N ILE A 198 -8.11 -22.34 10.86
CA ILE A 198 -8.23 -20.90 10.62
C ILE A 198 -9.30 -20.67 9.55
N SER A 199 -10.27 -19.81 9.86
CA SER A 199 -11.22 -19.30 8.88
C SER A 199 -10.65 -18.07 8.16
N VAL A 200 -10.83 -17.97 6.83
CA VAL A 200 -10.40 -16.79 6.07
C VAL A 200 -11.60 -16.10 5.42
N ILE A 201 -11.67 -14.79 5.58
CA ILE A 201 -12.67 -13.93 4.95
C ILE A 201 -11.96 -12.96 4.02
N SER A 202 -12.31 -12.95 2.75
CA SER A 202 -11.81 -11.97 1.78
C SER A 202 -12.89 -10.94 1.48
N ILE A 203 -12.63 -9.67 1.80
CA ILE A 203 -13.48 -8.52 1.46
C ILE A 203 -12.81 -7.79 0.31
N ASP A 204 -13.26 -8.08 -0.91
CA ASP A 204 -12.66 -7.56 -2.14
C ASP A 204 -13.70 -7.58 -3.27
N PRO A 205 -13.79 -6.56 -4.14
CA PRO A 205 -14.68 -6.61 -5.30
C PRO A 205 -14.40 -7.78 -6.25
N VAL A 206 -13.19 -8.35 -6.26
CA VAL A 206 -12.80 -9.45 -7.15
C VAL A 206 -12.34 -10.67 -6.36
N VAL A 207 -12.31 -11.83 -7.03
CA VAL A 207 -11.65 -13.04 -6.53
C VAL A 207 -10.15 -12.88 -6.78
N THR A 208 -9.36 -12.81 -5.71
CA THR A 208 -7.92 -12.52 -5.79
C THR A 208 -7.08 -13.79 -5.96
N SER A 209 -5.81 -13.63 -6.34
CA SER A 209 -4.86 -14.74 -6.44
C SER A 209 -4.71 -15.46 -5.09
N THR A 210 -4.76 -14.71 -3.99
CA THR A 210 -4.72 -15.24 -2.62
C THR A 210 -5.97 -16.07 -2.28
N HIS A 211 -7.15 -15.63 -2.72
CA HIS A 211 -8.38 -16.41 -2.57
C HIS A 211 -8.24 -17.76 -3.31
N ASP A 212 -7.79 -17.74 -4.56
CA ASP A 212 -7.57 -18.96 -5.34
C ASP A 212 -6.55 -19.89 -4.71
N TYR A 213 -5.44 -19.34 -4.23
CA TYR A 213 -4.35 -20.09 -3.60
C TYR A 213 -4.79 -20.85 -2.34
N LEU A 214 -5.62 -20.23 -1.51
CA LEU A 214 -6.12 -20.80 -0.25
C LEU A 214 -7.32 -21.75 -0.43
N GLY A 215 -7.85 -21.86 -1.65
CA GLY A 215 -9.02 -22.69 -1.98
C GLY A 215 -10.31 -21.88 -1.98
N ARG A 216 -10.95 -21.76 -3.15
CA ARG A 216 -12.13 -20.91 -3.35
C ARG A 216 -13.30 -21.25 -2.45
N ASP A 217 -13.50 -22.54 -2.19
CA ASP A 217 -14.54 -23.10 -1.34
C ASP A 217 -14.26 -22.92 0.16
N LYS A 218 -12.99 -22.72 0.54
CA LYS A 218 -12.54 -22.56 1.94
C LYS A 218 -12.50 -21.10 2.39
N VAL A 219 -12.36 -20.17 1.45
CA VAL A 219 -12.33 -18.73 1.73
C VAL A 219 -13.71 -18.14 1.54
N LYS A 220 -14.22 -17.47 2.57
CA LYS A 220 -15.47 -16.74 2.49
C LYS A 220 -15.23 -15.39 1.81
N HIS A 221 -15.65 -15.29 0.55
CA HIS A 221 -15.58 -14.04 -0.20
C HIS A 221 -16.81 -13.16 0.01
N ILE A 222 -16.54 -11.88 0.18
CA ILE A 222 -17.51 -10.82 0.38
C ILE A 222 -17.20 -9.74 -0.66
N ALA A 223 -17.84 -9.86 -1.82
CA ALA A 223 -17.80 -8.82 -2.83
C ALA A 223 -18.54 -7.57 -2.34
N ILE A 224 -17.89 -6.42 -2.50
CA ILE A 224 -18.44 -5.11 -2.22
C ILE A 224 -18.26 -4.20 -3.42
N ASN A 225 -19.12 -3.20 -3.57
CA ASN A 225 -18.91 -2.20 -4.61
C ASN A 225 -17.61 -1.43 -4.33
N PRO A 226 -16.79 -1.16 -5.36
CA PRO A 226 -15.61 -0.33 -5.19
C PRO A 226 -15.98 1.00 -4.51
N GLN A 227 -15.17 1.39 -3.52
CA GLN A 227 -15.30 2.64 -2.75
C GLN A 227 -16.44 2.65 -1.72
N THR A 228 -17.05 1.51 -1.38
CA THR A 228 -18.11 1.41 -0.35
C THR A 228 -17.69 0.68 0.92
N ASP A 229 -16.38 0.60 1.20
CA ASP A 229 -15.83 -0.05 2.39
C ASP A 229 -16.23 0.63 3.70
N VAL A 230 -16.25 1.96 3.73
CA VAL A 230 -16.57 2.73 4.94
C VAL A 230 -18.02 2.55 5.38
N PRO A 231 -19.03 2.59 4.50
CA PRO A 231 -20.38 2.17 4.85
C PRO A 231 -20.44 0.77 5.49
N LEU A 232 -19.69 -0.20 4.98
CA LEU A 232 -19.63 -1.55 5.58
C LEU A 232 -19.00 -1.50 6.99
N GLN A 233 -17.91 -0.76 7.17
CA GLN A 233 -17.26 -0.59 8.47
C GLN A 233 -18.19 0.07 9.50
N LEU A 234 -18.95 1.10 9.09
CA LEU A 234 -19.94 1.76 9.93
C LEU A 234 -21.09 0.81 10.30
N ALA A 235 -21.58 0.00 9.36
CA ALA A 235 -22.60 -1.00 9.64
C ALA A 235 -22.12 -2.08 10.63
N LEU A 236 -20.85 -2.50 10.52
CA LEU A 236 -20.23 -3.42 11.48
C LEU A 236 -20.12 -2.78 12.87
N ALA A 237 -19.61 -1.54 12.96
CA ALA A 237 -19.50 -0.80 14.21
C ALA A 237 -20.86 -0.61 14.89
N HIS A 238 -21.89 -0.24 14.12
CA HIS A 238 -23.26 -0.09 14.63
C HIS A 238 -23.79 -1.40 15.22
N THR A 239 -23.52 -2.53 14.56
CA THR A 239 -23.94 -3.85 15.04
C THR A 239 -23.21 -4.23 16.33
N LEU A 240 -21.89 -4.03 16.38
CA LEU A 240 -21.09 -4.28 17.59
C LEU A 240 -21.58 -3.45 18.77
N TYR A 241 -21.91 -2.18 18.54
CA TYR A 241 -22.44 -1.30 19.57
C TYR A 241 -23.84 -1.70 20.03
N SER A 242 -24.77 -1.88 19.09
CA SER A 242 -26.19 -2.17 19.37
C SER A 242 -26.39 -3.53 20.06
N GLU A 243 -25.58 -4.53 19.68
CA GLU A 243 -25.60 -5.86 20.29
C GLU A 243 -24.69 -5.96 21.53
N LYS A 244 -24.06 -4.85 21.98
CA LYS A 244 -23.14 -4.80 23.13
C LYS A 244 -21.97 -5.80 23.03
N LEU A 245 -21.43 -5.96 21.83
CA LEU A 245 -20.33 -6.88 21.51
C LEU A 245 -18.96 -6.20 21.49
N TYR A 246 -18.88 -4.91 21.83
CA TYR A 246 -17.63 -4.16 21.87
C TYR A 246 -16.94 -4.23 23.25
N ASP A 247 -15.61 -4.14 23.32
CA ASP A 247 -14.88 -4.04 24.58
C ASP A 247 -14.92 -2.61 25.09
N LYS A 248 -15.78 -2.39 26.07
CA LYS A 248 -15.89 -1.11 26.74
C LYS A 248 -14.58 -0.73 27.46
N ASN A 249 -13.90 -1.67 28.10
CA ASN A 249 -12.69 -1.38 28.87
C ASN A 249 -11.56 -0.91 27.94
N PHE A 250 -11.42 -1.51 26.75
CA PHE A 250 -10.41 -1.05 25.81
C PHE A 250 -10.68 0.40 25.35
N LEU A 251 -11.94 0.71 24.99
CA LEU A 251 -12.32 2.06 24.58
C LEU A 251 -12.11 3.09 25.70
N ASP A 252 -12.51 2.75 26.93
CA ASP A 252 -12.39 3.65 28.08
C ASP A 252 -10.91 3.98 28.42
N ASN A 253 -10.00 3.02 28.24
CA ASN A 253 -8.60 3.16 28.69
C ASN A 253 -7.61 3.56 27.60
N TYR A 254 -7.90 3.27 26.32
CA TYR A 254 -6.94 3.39 25.22
C TYR A 254 -7.45 4.20 24.03
N CYS A 255 -8.68 4.72 24.10
CA CYS A 255 -9.26 5.54 23.04
C CYS A 255 -9.76 6.88 23.58
N VAL A 256 -9.83 7.88 22.70
CA VAL A 256 -10.46 9.17 22.96
C VAL A 256 -11.40 9.50 21.79
N GLY A 257 -12.44 10.28 22.03
CA GLY A 257 -13.35 10.70 20.95
C GLY A 257 -14.55 9.77 20.70
N PHE A 258 -14.69 8.66 21.43
CA PHE A 258 -15.74 7.67 21.17
C PHE A 258 -17.15 8.22 21.43
N ASP A 259 -17.34 8.99 22.51
CA ASP A 259 -18.63 9.60 22.84
C ASP A 259 -19.06 10.65 21.80
N GLN A 260 -18.12 11.31 21.14
CA GLN A 260 -18.38 12.25 20.04
C GLN A 260 -18.72 11.51 18.74
N PHE A 261 -18.15 10.33 18.51
CA PHE A 261 -18.45 9.50 17.33
C PHE A 261 -19.82 8.82 17.42
N LEU A 262 -20.26 8.48 18.63
CA LEU A 262 -21.46 7.69 18.84
C LEU A 262 -22.77 8.32 18.29
N PRO A 263 -23.05 9.62 18.48
CA PRO A 263 -24.21 10.27 17.86
C PRO A 263 -24.23 10.13 16.34
N TYR A 264 -23.07 10.24 15.69
CA TYR A 264 -22.95 10.04 14.24
C TYR A 264 -23.27 8.60 13.84
N LEU A 265 -22.76 7.61 14.59
CA LEU A 265 -23.00 6.19 14.32
C LEU A 265 -24.49 5.80 14.48
N LEU A 266 -25.18 6.39 15.46
CA LEU A 266 -26.57 6.08 15.80
C LEU A 266 -27.61 6.92 15.04
N ALA A 267 -27.19 7.99 14.36
CA ALA A 267 -28.11 8.88 13.66
C ALA A 267 -28.88 8.14 12.55
N ARG A 268 -30.20 8.00 12.70
CA ARG A 268 -31.08 7.36 11.70
C ARG A 268 -31.29 8.21 10.44
N LYS A 269 -31.05 9.52 10.53
CA LYS A 269 -31.03 10.50 9.44
C LYS A 269 -30.07 11.62 9.87
N MET A 270 -29.12 11.97 9.02
CA MET A 270 -28.48 13.28 9.13
C MET A 270 -29.39 14.29 8.43
N ASP A 271 -30.05 15.15 9.20
CA ASP A 271 -30.53 16.41 8.66
C ASP A 271 -29.31 17.34 8.52
N SER A 272 -28.67 17.34 7.35
CA SER A 272 -27.70 18.39 7.02
C SER A 272 -27.83 18.83 5.54
N PRO A 273 -28.07 20.11 5.26
CA PRO A 273 -28.36 20.64 3.92
C PRO A 273 -27.11 20.86 3.04
N LYS A 274 -26.03 20.07 3.21
CA LYS A 274 -24.79 20.21 2.42
C LYS A 274 -24.28 18.88 1.87
N MET A 275 -25.19 18.06 1.33
CA MET A 275 -24.78 17.10 0.30
C MET A 275 -24.25 17.91 -0.90
N LEU A 276 -22.97 17.72 -1.24
CA LEU A 276 -22.40 18.19 -2.51
C LEU A 276 -23.35 17.80 -3.66
N PRO A 277 -23.68 18.72 -4.58
CA PRO A 277 -24.65 18.45 -5.63
C PRO A 277 -24.12 17.32 -6.54
N GLY A 278 -24.81 16.16 -6.50
CA GLY A 278 -24.46 15.00 -7.32
C GLY A 278 -24.79 13.63 -6.71
N ARG A 279 -25.02 13.53 -5.39
CA ARG A 279 -25.37 12.26 -4.73
C ARG A 279 -26.86 12.16 -4.41
N LYS A 280 -27.70 11.99 -5.44
CA LYS A 280 -29.14 11.69 -5.26
C LYS A 280 -29.43 10.27 -4.76
N ASN A 281 -28.43 9.39 -4.61
CA ASN A 281 -28.60 8.00 -4.17
C ASN A 281 -27.85 7.63 -2.88
N CYS A 282 -27.62 8.57 -1.96
CA CYS A 282 -27.06 8.26 -0.63
C CYS A 282 -28.11 8.14 0.48
N ALA A 283 -29.40 8.28 0.16
CA ALA A 283 -30.44 7.67 0.98
C ALA A 283 -30.37 6.16 0.73
N VAL A 284 -30.28 5.35 1.79
CA VAL A 284 -30.11 3.88 1.78
C VAL A 284 -28.65 3.40 1.65
N LEU A 285 -27.80 3.72 2.64
CA LEU A 285 -26.63 2.87 2.96
C LEU A 285 -26.54 2.48 4.45
N THR A 286 -27.65 2.57 5.17
CA THR A 286 -27.92 1.68 6.29
C THR A 286 -28.90 0.61 5.81
N PRO A 287 -28.47 -0.42 5.06
CA PRO A 287 -29.14 -1.69 5.25
C PRO A 287 -28.83 -2.04 6.70
N THR A 288 -29.86 -2.05 7.56
CA THR A 288 -29.88 -2.98 8.69
C THR A 288 -29.26 -4.26 8.15
N PRO A 289 -28.12 -4.75 8.68
CA PRO A 289 -27.44 -5.88 8.07
C PRO A 289 -28.51 -6.96 7.88
N SER A 290 -28.80 -7.37 6.63
CA SER A 290 -29.80 -8.41 6.42
C SER A 290 -29.45 -9.60 7.31
N ALA A 291 -30.41 -10.44 7.70
CA ALA A 291 -30.13 -11.58 8.59
C ALA A 291 -28.92 -12.43 8.13
N ARG A 292 -28.64 -12.41 6.82
CA ARG A 292 -27.45 -12.97 6.15
C ARG A 292 -26.11 -12.39 6.64
N TRP A 293 -26.03 -11.10 6.96
CA TRP A 293 -24.82 -10.44 7.50
C TRP A 293 -24.62 -10.69 8.99
N ARG A 294 -25.71 -10.66 9.78
CA ARG A 294 -25.67 -10.97 11.23
C ARG A 294 -25.17 -12.38 11.51
N GLY A 295 -25.68 -13.38 10.78
CA GLY A 295 -25.21 -14.77 10.90
C GLY A 295 -23.77 -14.98 10.42
N ARG A 296 -23.31 -14.16 9.47
CA ARG A 296 -21.96 -14.25 8.88
C ARG A 296 -20.87 -13.64 9.78
N TRP A 297 -21.19 -12.71 10.67
CA TRP A 297 -20.24 -12.10 11.61
C TRP A 297 -20.19 -12.81 12.98
N ARG A 298 -21.28 -13.47 13.41
CA ARG A 298 -21.27 -14.26 14.66
C ARG A 298 -20.25 -15.40 14.69
N ALA A 299 -19.66 -15.77 13.54
CA ALA A 299 -18.62 -16.78 13.41
C ALA A 299 -17.18 -16.28 13.68
N THR A 300 -16.94 -14.96 13.79
CA THR A 300 -15.64 -14.44 14.21
C THR A 300 -15.55 -14.46 15.74
N GLU A 301 -15.01 -15.55 16.30
CA GLU A 301 -14.66 -15.63 17.72
C GLU A 301 -13.51 -14.67 18.09
N ARG A 302 -13.34 -14.45 19.40
CA ARG A 302 -12.50 -13.45 20.12
C ARG A 302 -11.00 -13.37 19.75
N LYS A 303 -10.53 -14.10 18.74
CA LYS A 303 -9.12 -14.14 18.29
C LYS A 303 -9.01 -13.95 16.76
N SER A 304 -9.47 -12.80 16.27
CA SER A 304 -9.40 -12.46 14.85
C SER A 304 -8.19 -11.57 14.56
N SER A 305 -7.39 -11.90 13.55
CA SER A 305 -6.31 -11.05 13.05
C SER A 305 -6.66 -10.51 11.65
N LEU A 306 -6.29 -9.27 11.38
CA LEU A 306 -6.46 -8.65 10.06
C LEU A 306 -5.10 -8.66 9.37
N ALA A 307 -4.98 -9.43 8.28
CA ALA A 307 -3.78 -9.40 7.46
C ALA A 307 -3.97 -8.32 6.38
N GLY A 308 -3.39 -7.15 6.63
CA GLY A 308 -3.32 -6.06 5.65
C GLY A 308 -1.96 -5.41 5.70
N ALA A 309 -0.91 -6.11 5.27
CA ALA A 309 0.43 -5.52 5.17
C ALA A 309 0.40 -4.40 4.11
N CYS A 310 0.94 -3.22 4.40
CA CYS A 310 1.01 -2.14 3.41
C CYS A 310 2.15 -2.32 2.39
N ASN A 311 2.98 -3.36 2.55
CA ASN A 311 3.85 -3.85 1.45
C ASN A 311 3.04 -4.23 0.20
N VAL A 312 1.71 -4.37 0.33
CA VAL A 312 0.76 -4.81 -0.70
C VAL A 312 0.35 -3.68 -1.67
N CYS A 313 0.72 -2.41 -1.45
CA CYS A 313 0.33 -1.33 -2.37
C CYS A 313 1.31 -1.04 -3.53
N SER A 314 2.53 -1.57 -3.54
CA SER A 314 3.52 -1.10 -4.53
C SER A 314 3.44 -1.74 -5.94
N MET A 315 2.72 -2.85 -6.13
CA MET A 315 2.68 -3.57 -7.42
C MET A 315 1.42 -3.34 -8.27
N ALA A 316 0.46 -2.53 -7.83
CA ALA A 316 -0.81 -2.37 -8.56
C ALA A 316 -0.77 -1.21 -9.59
N ASN A 317 0.15 -1.27 -10.56
CA ASN A 317 0.06 -0.41 -11.76
C ASN A 317 -0.68 -1.12 -12.92
N SER A 318 -1.79 -1.77 -12.58
CA SER A 318 -2.74 -2.36 -13.55
C SER A 318 -4.18 -2.05 -13.14
N GLY A 319 -4.64 -0.85 -13.53
CA GLY A 319 -6.05 -0.56 -13.79
C GLY A 319 -7.02 -0.44 -12.60
N HIS A 320 -6.61 -0.61 -11.35
CA HIS A 320 -7.53 -0.55 -10.19
C HIS A 320 -7.08 0.50 -9.17
N GLY A 321 -7.72 1.66 -9.24
CA GLY A 321 -7.25 2.89 -8.60
C GLY A 321 -7.25 2.92 -7.07
N TRP A 322 -6.16 3.49 -6.52
CA TRP A 322 -6.01 4.53 -5.47
C TRP A 322 -6.80 4.46 -4.16
N SER A 323 -7.78 3.58 -4.05
CA SER A 323 -8.68 3.46 -2.91
C SER A 323 -8.30 2.29 -2.00
N SER A 324 -7.52 1.32 -2.47
CA SER A 324 -7.03 0.15 -1.69
C SER A 324 -6.22 0.52 -0.45
N CYS A 325 -5.33 1.52 -0.51
CA CYS A 325 -4.55 1.92 0.66
C CYS A 325 -5.43 2.55 1.76
N TRP A 326 -6.43 3.35 1.38
CA TRP A 326 -7.37 3.93 2.35
C TRP A 326 -8.24 2.84 2.99
N ARG A 327 -8.69 1.83 2.20
CA ARG A 327 -9.43 0.66 2.69
C ARG A 327 -8.66 -0.08 3.79
N GLN A 328 -7.38 -0.34 3.58
CA GLN A 328 -6.53 -1.12 4.50
C GLN A 328 -6.20 -0.33 5.78
N CYS A 329 -5.97 0.98 5.68
CA CYS A 329 -5.60 1.80 6.84
C CYS A 329 -6.80 2.18 7.72
N TRP A 330 -7.98 2.43 7.14
CA TRP A 330 -9.21 2.56 7.92
C TRP A 330 -9.69 1.22 8.47
N ALA A 331 -9.51 0.11 7.75
CA ALA A 331 -9.73 -1.22 8.32
C ALA A 331 -8.80 -1.44 9.52
N ARG A 332 -7.51 -1.09 9.47
CA ARG A 332 -6.63 -1.13 10.66
C ARG A 332 -7.09 -0.20 11.79
N LEU A 333 -7.65 0.97 11.48
CA LEU A 333 -8.18 1.93 12.47
C LEU A 333 -9.41 1.38 13.20
N VAL A 334 -10.42 0.97 12.41
CA VAL A 334 -11.68 0.41 12.90
C VAL A 334 -11.44 -0.96 13.52
N TYR A 335 -10.45 -1.73 13.05
CA TYR A 335 -10.15 -3.07 13.54
C TYR A 335 -9.08 -3.13 14.62
N ARG A 336 -8.18 -2.15 14.82
CA ARG A 336 -7.49 -2.04 16.12
C ARG A 336 -8.48 -1.56 17.17
N ALA A 337 -9.35 -0.60 16.83
CA ALA A 337 -10.48 -0.25 17.67
C ALA A 337 -11.53 -1.38 17.82
N ALA A 338 -11.59 -2.40 16.95
CA ALA A 338 -12.51 -3.55 17.05
C ALA A 338 -11.86 -4.90 17.47
N ALA A 339 -10.56 -5.10 17.28
CA ALA A 339 -9.82 -6.33 17.64
C ALA A 339 -9.08 -6.19 18.97
N LEU A 340 -8.64 -4.98 19.33
CA LEU A 340 -8.38 -4.69 20.74
C LEU A 340 -9.70 -4.60 21.53
N VAL A 341 -10.82 -4.48 20.82
CA VAL A 341 -12.18 -4.66 21.32
C VAL A 341 -12.60 -6.14 21.47
N LEU A 342 -11.70 -7.09 21.23
CA LEU A 342 -11.97 -8.53 21.39
C LEU A 342 -10.88 -9.27 22.18
N ALA A 343 -9.77 -8.63 22.56
CA ALA A 343 -8.64 -9.24 23.24
C ALA A 343 -8.69 -9.05 24.77
N GLY A 344 -9.74 -9.55 25.42
CA GLY A 344 -9.77 -9.71 26.86
C GLY A 344 -9.04 -11.00 27.27
N THR A 345 -7.78 -10.90 27.69
CA THR A 345 -7.09 -11.64 28.78
C THR A 345 -5.60 -11.87 28.49
N THR A 346 -4.74 -11.01 29.02
CA THR A 346 -3.40 -11.42 29.45
C THR A 346 -3.15 -10.87 30.83
N THR A 347 -2.96 -11.78 31.76
CA THR A 347 -2.56 -11.58 33.16
C THR A 347 -1.46 -10.52 33.30
N ALA A 348 -1.66 -9.60 34.23
CA ALA A 348 -0.71 -8.56 34.59
C ALA A 348 0.69 -9.13 34.91
N PRO A 349 1.78 -8.59 34.34
CA PRO A 349 3.10 -8.76 34.93
C PRO A 349 3.18 -7.91 36.20
N GLY A 350 3.58 -8.53 37.30
CA GLY A 350 3.74 -7.90 38.60
C GLY A 350 4.63 -6.65 38.55
N ARG A 351 4.26 -5.66 39.36
CA ARG A 351 5.06 -4.48 39.65
C ARG A 351 6.44 -4.89 40.15
N LEU A 352 7.48 -4.60 39.37
CA LEU A 352 8.83 -4.41 39.89
C LEU A 352 9.07 -2.91 39.95
N ALA A 353 8.92 -2.36 41.15
CA ALA A 353 9.36 -1.01 41.48
C ALA A 353 10.89 -0.99 41.47
N VAL A 354 11.50 -0.29 40.52
CA VAL A 354 12.89 0.14 40.62
C VAL A 354 12.87 1.62 41.00
N LYS A 355 13.12 1.89 42.28
CA LYS A 355 13.57 3.21 42.73
C LYS A 355 14.96 3.44 42.15
N GLY A 356 15.15 4.55 41.45
CA GLY A 356 16.45 4.96 40.94
C GLY A 356 16.42 6.46 40.64
N SER A 357 16.82 7.24 41.64
CA SER A 357 17.23 8.64 41.54
C SER A 357 18.41 8.80 40.60
N PHE A 358 18.29 9.68 39.60
CA PHE A 358 19.19 10.82 39.32
C PHE A 358 18.57 11.72 38.25
#